data_AF-A0A1F9DXX8-F1
#
_entry.id   AF-A0A1F9DXX8-F1
#
_cell.length_a   1.000
_cell.length_b   1.000
_cell.length_c   1.000
_cell.angle_alpha   90.00
_cell.angle_beta   90.00
_cell.angle_gamma   90.00
#
_symmetry.space_group_name_H-M   'P 1'
#
loop_
_entity.id
_entity.type
_entity.pdbx_description
1 polymer ?
#
loop_
_entity_poly.entity_id
_entity_poly.type
_entity_poly.pdbx_seq_one_letter_code
_entity_poly.pdbx_strand_id
1 'polypeptide(L)' 'MLRLIEKKVNDILTDPYRFKPLRKPMQNKRRVHVGGPFVLVYEINPVRKSSGALKPTRIILKWNPQLYCRATGYYF' A
#
# COMPACT_ATOMS: atom_id res chain seq x y z
N MET A 1 9.21 -15.97 -2.93
CA MET A 1 8.57 -14.92 -2.09
C MET A 1 8.88 -13.50 -2.60
N LEU A 2 10.14 -13.09 -2.70
CA LEU A 2 10.54 -11.74 -3.15
C LEU A 2 9.95 -11.31 -4.51
N ARG A 3 9.93 -12.21 -5.50
CA ARG A 3 9.34 -11.94 -6.83
C ARG A 3 7.85 -11.56 -6.78
N LEU A 4 7.09 -12.05 -5.80
CA LEU A 4 5.68 -11.69 -5.63
C LEU A 4 5.53 -10.27 -5.10
N ILE A 5 6.43 -9.86 -4.19
CA ILE A 5 6.49 -8.49 -3.68
C ILE A 5 6.86 -7.55 -4.81
N GLU A 6 7.92 -7.85 -5.57
CA GLU A 6 8.35 -7.05 -6.72
C GLU A 6 7.24 -6.86 -7.76
N LYS A 7 6.52 -7.93 -8.10
CA LYS A 7 5.38 -7.85 -9.03
C LYS A 7 4.29 -6.90 -8.50
N LYS A 8 3.94 -7.00 -7.22
CA LYS A 8 2.94 -6.10 -6.60
C LYS A 8 3.44 -4.67 -6.49
N VAL A 9 4.73 -4.45 -6.23
CA VAL A 9 5.33 -3.11 -6.22
C VAL A 9 5.28 -2.50 -7.61
N ASN A 10 5.64 -3.24 -8.66
CA ASN A 10 5.52 -2.78 -10.05
C ASN A 10 4.06 -2.46 -10.42
N ASP A 11 3.10 -3.29 -10.00
CA ASP A 11 1.67 -3.00 -10.18
C ASP A 11 1.26 -1.66 -9.54
N ILE A 12 1.77 -1.36 -8.33
CA ILE A 12 1.51 -0.10 -7.62
C ILE A 12 2.20 1.09 -8.29
N LEU A 13 3.40 0.90 -8.84
CA LEU A 13 4.14 1.96 -9.53
C LEU A 13 3.47 2.32 -10.87
N THR A 14 2.91 1.34 -11.58
CA THR A 14 2.17 1.56 -12.83
C THR A 14 0.82 2.23 -12.57
N ASP A 15 0.05 1.74 -11.59
CA ASP A 15 -1.22 2.35 -11.18
C ASP A 15 -1.36 2.34 -9.64
N PRO A 16 -1.08 3.47 -8.97
CA PRO A 16 -1.17 3.59 -7.52
C PRO A 16 -2.61 3.42 -6.99
N TYR A 17 -3.63 3.65 -7.82
CA TYR A 17 -5.03 3.64 -7.41
C TYR A 17 -5.72 2.29 -7.62
N ARG A 18 -5.01 1.32 -8.20
CA ARG A 18 -5.52 -0.02 -8.53
C ARG A 18 -6.08 -0.82 -7.35
N PHE A 19 -5.50 -0.66 -6.16
CA PHE A 19 -5.82 -1.49 -5.00
C PHE A 19 -6.83 -0.84 -4.05
N LYS A 20 -7.60 -1.67 -3.33
CA LYS A 20 -8.68 -1.18 -2.46
C LYS A 20 -8.13 -0.32 -1.30
N PRO A 21 -8.75 0.84 -1.02
CA PRO A 21 -8.45 1.61 0.17
C PRO A 21 -8.85 0.83 1.43
N LEU A 22 -8.18 1.13 2.53
CA LEU A 22 -8.54 0.67 3.86
C LEU A 22 -9.77 1.44 4.36
N ARG A 23 -10.52 0.83 5.30
CA ARG A 23 -11.68 1.48 5.93
C ARG A 23 -11.23 2.53 6.96
N LYS A 24 -12.19 3.34 7.45
CA LYS A 24 -11.99 4.24 8.59
C LYS A 24 -11.30 3.49 9.74
N PRO A 25 -10.27 4.07 10.39
CA PRO A 25 -9.75 5.45 10.25
C PRO A 25 -8.64 5.63 9.19
N MET A 26 -8.31 4.59 8.40
CA MET A 26 -7.12 4.58 7.51
C MET A 26 -7.45 4.73 6.02
N GLN A 27 -8.49 5.49 5.69
CA GLN A 27 -8.96 5.71 4.31
C GLN A 27 -7.92 6.25 3.32
N ASN A 28 -6.83 6.85 3.80
CA ASN A 28 -5.73 7.36 2.96
C ASN A 28 -4.71 6.27 2.55
N LYS A 29 -4.82 5.08 3.12
CA LYS A 29 -3.92 3.94 2.85
C LYS A 29 -4.62 2.88 2.02
N ARG A 30 -3.86 2.14 1.23
CA ARG A 30 -4.32 1.05 0.38
C ARG A 30 -3.68 -0.26 0.80
N ARG A 31 -4.40 -1.38 0.60
CA ARG A 31 -3.95 -2.72 1.01
C ARG A 31 -3.82 -3.67 -0.18
N VAL A 32 -2.79 -4.52 -0.15
CA VAL A 32 -2.54 -5.57 -1.13
C VAL A 32 -2.12 -6.85 -0.42
N HIS A 33 -2.79 -7.96 -0.69
CA HIS A 33 -2.33 -9.26 -0.21
C HIS A 33 -1.15 -9.76 -1.03
N VAL A 34 -0.13 -10.27 -0.36
CA VAL A 34 1.07 -10.85 -0.96
C VAL A 34 1.28 -12.24 -0.39
N GLY A 35 1.20 -13.26 -1.24
CA GLY A 35 1.51 -14.64 -0.85
C GLY A 35 0.60 -15.27 0.20
N GLY A 36 -0.56 -14.70 0.51
CA GLY A 36 -1.54 -15.24 1.46
C GLY A 36 -1.57 -14.47 2.79
N PRO A 37 -0.66 -14.75 3.73
CA PRO A 37 -0.72 -14.18 5.08
C PRO A 37 -0.16 -12.76 5.15
N PHE A 38 0.60 -12.29 4.15
CA PHE A 38 1.19 -10.96 4.18
C PHE A 38 0.30 -9.93 3.48
N VAL A 39 0.25 -8.74 4.06
CA VAL A 39 -0.46 -7.59 3.52
C VAL A 39 0.47 -6.40 3.43
N LEU A 40 0.65 -5.93 2.22
CA LEU A 40 1.35 -4.71 1.89
C LEU A 40 0.37 -3.54 2.08
N VAL A 41 0.76 -2.57 2.90
CA VAL A 41 0.03 -1.32 3.08
C VAL A 41 0.89 -0.19 2.55
N TYR A 42 0.32 0.67 1.71
CA TYR A 42 0.99 1.83 1.15
C TYR A 42 0.08 3.06 1.14
N GLU A 43 0.70 4.22 1.00
CA GLU A 43 0.05 5.52 0.92
C GLU A 43 0.54 6.25 -0.34
N ILE A 44 -0.34 6.99 -1.00
CA ILE A 44 -0.01 7.76 -2.19
C ILE A 44 0.30 9.18 -1.72
N ASN A 45 1.58 9.53 -1.67
CA ASN A 45 2.02 10.89 -1.38
C ASN A 45 2.26 11.63 -2.69
N PRO A 46 1.45 12.65 -3.04
CA PRO A 46 1.75 13.53 -4.15
C PRO A 46 2.93 14.42 -3.75
N VAL A 47 4.14 14.03 -4.13
CA VAL A 47 5.28 14.93 -3.99
C VAL A 47 5.14 16.02 -5.06
N ARG A 48 4.80 17.24 -4.66
CA ARG A 48 4.87 18.40 -5.53
C ARG A 48 6.36 18.67 -5.80
N LYS A 49 6.83 18.33 -7.00
CA LYS A 49 8.12 18.83 -7.48
C LYS A 49 7.89 20.25 -8.00
N SER A 50 8.68 21.22 -7.54
CA SER A 50 8.65 22.61 -8.03
C SER A 50 8.93 22.71 -9.54
N SER A 51 9.38 21.62 -10.18
CA SER A 51 9.52 21.44 -11.62
C SER A 51 8.59 20.33 -12.14
N GLY A 52 7.34 20.71 -12.46
CA GLY A 52 6.54 20.20 -13.58
C GLY A 52 6.16 18.71 -13.72
N ALA A 53 6.63 17.77 -12.89
CA ALA A 53 6.31 16.35 -13.05
C ALA A 53 5.87 15.69 -11.73
N LEU A 54 4.58 15.38 -11.63
CA LEU A 54 4.00 14.56 -10.56
C LEU A 54 4.44 13.10 -10.75
N LYS A 55 5.38 12.62 -9.92
CA LYS A 55 5.61 11.19 -9.74
C LYS A 55 5.17 10.78 -8.33
N PRO A 56 4.39 9.70 -8.16
CA PRO A 56 4.05 9.17 -6.84
C PRO A 56 5.30 8.47 -6.28
N THR A 57 6.08 9.16 -5.44
CA THR A 57 7.45 8.70 -5.11
C THR A 57 7.66 8.33 -3.64
N ARG A 58 6.66 7.80 -2.92
CA ARG A 58 6.96 7.17 -1.63
C ARG A 58 5.98 6.09 -1.20
N ILE A 59 6.36 4.83 -1.43
CA ILE A 59 5.68 3.66 -0.86
C ILE A 59 6.32 3.39 0.51
N ILE A 60 5.64 3.76 1.60
CA ILE A 60 6.07 3.44 2.96
C ILE A 60 5.44 2.11 3.36
N LEU A 61 6.26 1.05 3.41
CA LEU A 61 5.83 -0.26 3.88
C LEU A 61 5.94 -0.31 5.39
N LYS A 62 4.81 -0.19 6.10
CA LYS A 62 4.74 -0.47 7.54
C LYS A 62 3.96 -1.76 7.78
N TRP A 63 4.64 -2.80 8.25
CA TRP A 63 4.01 -3.98 8.82
C TRP A 63 3.66 -3.69 10.29
N ASN A 64 2.38 -3.73 10.63
CA ASN A 64 1.91 -3.62 12.02
C ASN A 64 0.75 -4.63 12.22
N PRO A 65 1.01 -5.77 12.90
CA PRO A 65 0.02 -6.83 13.08
C PRO A 65 -1.24 -6.37 13.82
N GLN A 66 -1.09 -5.61 14.92
CA GLN A 66 -2.25 -5.10 15.66
C GLN A 66 -3.11 -4.16 14.80
N LEU A 67 -2.46 -3.39 13.92
CA LEU A 67 -3.13 -2.45 13.01
C LEU A 67 -3.86 -3.17 11.87
N TYR A 68 -3.31 -4.29 11.39
CA TYR A 68 -3.97 -5.15 10.41
C TYR A 68 -5.28 -5.71 10.98
N CYS A 69 -5.22 -6.29 12.18
CA CYS A 69 -6.40 -6.88 12.81
C CYS A 69 -7.53 -5.86 13.02
N ARG A 70 -7.20 -4.65 13.48
CA ARG A 70 -8.17 -3.56 13.64
C ARG A 70 -8.78 -3.07 12.33
N ALA A 71 -8.03 -3.11 11.22
CA ALA A 71 -8.47 -2.57 9.94
C ALA A 71 -9.24 -3.57 9.06
N THR A 72 -9.04 -4.86 9.29
CA THR A 72 -9.65 -5.93 8.50
C THR A 72 -10.64 -6.78 9.29
N GLY A 73 -10.61 -6.72 10.62
CA GLY A 73 -11.38 -7.61 11.49
C GLY A 73 -10.84 -9.04 11.54
N TYR A 74 -9.71 -9.33 10.87
CA TYR A 74 -9.04 -10.62 10.91
C TYR A 74 -8.02 -10.64 12.03
N TYR A 75 -8.20 -11.54 13.00
CA TYR A 75 -7.19 -11.84 14.02
C TYR A 75 -6.35 -13.03 13.53
N PHE A 76 -5.03 -12.90 13.58
CA PHE A 76 -4.10 -14.01 13.37
C PHE A 76 -4.06 -14.92 14.59
#